data_AF-A0A1Y0EGB4-F1
#
_entry.id   AF-A0A1Y0EGB4-F1
#
_cell.length_a   1.000
_cell.length_b   1.000
_cell.length_c   1.000
_cell.angle_alpha   90.00
_cell.angle_beta   90.00
_cell.angle_gamma   90.00
#
_symmetry.space_group_name_H-M   'P 1'
#
loop_
_entity.id
_entity.type
_entity.pdbx_description
1 polymer ?
#
loop_
_entity_poly.entity_id
_entity_poly.type
_entity_poly.pdbx_seq_one_letter_code
_entity_poly.pdbx_strand_id
1 'polypeptide(L)'
;MTAIFGHHAPVYADAGLPTFPVDTRAKKPRVKRWQETTLRHSRAWARSTELGAADGLGLLMGKRSGIVEIDVDAVGTAWVGAALDHFGDTPVVIQTASRKHKLWYTHNREGRHIRPFNDWPIDVLGEGFSICPPSARDDLETAYRFLHGSLADLDGLPTIREGAFDLRPTRAAEGVLPGMRNNAAWRYAMAMARHCDDVEQLFDDVVTWATAMPDPLPLSELEKCARSAWRYEATGRNFLGLRKPQFSLEDVLMDQLLDQPEAFVLYQIFRRWHGNRQHFAIAPRAMSEAGSPPWSRRRIAMARDVLIERKLIEEVRSPSKEKRQAGLYRLSDRLPTSGHNHYTPAPPTQRPGGH
;
A
#
# COMPACT_ATOMS: atom_id res chain seq x y z
N MET A 1 -19.46 -32.72 -12.43
CA MET A 1 -18.97 -32.06 -11.21
C MET A 1 -17.51 -31.74 -11.41
N THR A 2 -17.17 -30.46 -11.33
CA THR A 2 -15.79 -30.00 -11.50
C THR A 2 -15.02 -30.35 -10.23
N ALA A 3 -13.93 -31.11 -10.34
CA ALA A 3 -13.10 -31.50 -9.19
C ALA A 3 -12.25 -30.30 -8.70
N ILE A 4 -12.91 -29.27 -8.16
CA ILE A 4 -12.29 -27.97 -7.81
C ILE A 4 -11.15 -28.19 -6.83
N PHE A 5 -11.39 -28.90 -5.72
CA PHE A 5 -10.34 -29.14 -4.74
C PHE A 5 -9.14 -29.89 -5.34
N GLY A 6 -9.38 -30.96 -6.08
CA GLY A 6 -8.33 -31.78 -6.70
C GLY A 6 -7.45 -31.00 -7.67
N HIS A 7 -8.03 -30.07 -8.43
CA HIS A 7 -7.30 -29.25 -9.39
C HIS A 7 -6.54 -28.09 -8.74
N HIS A 8 -7.14 -27.42 -7.75
CA HIS A 8 -6.59 -26.16 -7.23
C HIS A 8 -5.79 -26.30 -5.93
N ALA A 9 -6.00 -27.36 -5.13
CA ALA A 9 -5.23 -27.54 -3.91
C ALA A 9 -3.70 -27.63 -4.14
N PRO A 10 -3.18 -28.26 -5.22
CA PRO A 10 -1.77 -28.19 -5.55
C PRO A 10 -1.26 -26.77 -5.79
N VAL A 11 -2.04 -25.93 -6.49
CA VAL A 11 -1.67 -24.53 -6.79
C VAL A 11 -1.55 -23.70 -5.50
N TYR A 12 -2.50 -23.85 -4.58
CA TYR A 12 -2.39 -23.24 -3.25
C TYR A 12 -1.18 -23.75 -2.48
N ALA A 13 -0.90 -25.05 -2.56
CA ALA A 13 0.25 -25.63 -1.88
C ALA A 13 1.59 -25.17 -2.49
N ASP A 14 1.66 -24.88 -3.79
CA ASP A 14 2.81 -24.25 -4.45
C ASP A 14 3.03 -22.82 -3.95
N ALA A 15 1.94 -22.10 -3.64
CA ALA A 15 1.97 -20.78 -3.01
C ALA A 15 2.18 -20.83 -1.47
N GLY A 16 2.57 -21.98 -0.91
CA GLY A 16 2.84 -22.12 0.53
C GLY A 16 1.59 -22.17 1.41
N LEU A 17 0.39 -22.26 0.84
CA LEU A 17 -0.87 -22.23 1.57
C LEU A 17 -1.50 -23.63 1.69
N PRO A 18 -1.53 -24.24 2.89
CA PRO A 18 -2.17 -25.54 3.09
C PRO A 18 -3.70 -25.41 3.05
N THR A 19 -4.33 -26.05 2.05
CA THR A 19 -5.78 -26.10 1.89
C THR A 19 -6.37 -27.49 2.16
N PHE A 20 -7.66 -27.54 2.52
CA PHE A 20 -8.40 -28.78 2.77
C PHE A 20 -9.76 -28.78 2.05
N PRO A 21 -10.32 -29.95 1.74
CA PRO A 21 -11.59 -30.04 1.01
C PRO A 21 -12.75 -29.54 1.89
N VAL A 22 -13.62 -28.71 1.30
CA VAL A 22 -14.78 -28.12 1.98
C VAL A 22 -16.05 -28.44 1.20
N ASP A 23 -17.10 -28.79 1.95
CA ASP A 23 -18.48 -28.68 1.47
C ASP A 23 -18.87 -27.20 1.57
N THR A 24 -18.93 -26.53 0.42
CA THR A 24 -19.23 -25.09 0.34
C THR A 24 -20.69 -24.78 0.68
N ARG A 25 -21.59 -25.75 0.49
CA ARG A 25 -23.01 -25.61 0.83
C ARG A 25 -23.20 -25.57 2.34
N ALA A 26 -22.67 -26.58 3.03
CA ALA A 26 -22.70 -26.67 4.49
C ALA A 26 -21.67 -25.75 5.16
N LYS A 27 -20.73 -25.19 4.39
CA LYS A 27 -19.55 -24.44 4.87
C LYS A 27 -18.76 -25.24 5.91
N LYS A 28 -18.56 -26.54 5.65
CA LYS A 28 -17.91 -27.47 6.59
C LYS A 28 -16.73 -28.20 5.93
N PRO A 29 -15.62 -28.41 6.66
CA PRO A 29 -14.54 -29.26 6.19
C PRO A 29 -15.02 -30.70 5.96
N ARG A 30 -14.59 -31.33 4.87
CA ARG A 30 -14.88 -32.75 4.56
C ARG A 30 -13.91 -33.73 5.22
N VAL A 31 -12.92 -33.21 5.95
CA VAL A 31 -11.89 -34.01 6.64
C VAL A 31 -11.87 -33.68 8.14
N LYS A 32 -11.52 -34.69 8.95
CA LYS A 32 -11.21 -34.50 10.37
C LYS A 32 -9.84 -33.83 10.52
N ARG A 33 -9.61 -33.15 11.65
CA ARG A 33 -8.33 -32.49 11.98
C ARG A 33 -7.87 -31.51 10.88
N TRP A 34 -8.82 -30.85 10.21
CA TRP A 34 -8.54 -29.83 9.18
C TRP A 34 -7.69 -28.67 9.73
N GLN A 35 -7.74 -28.42 11.05
CA GLN A 35 -6.87 -27.46 11.74
C GLN A 35 -5.38 -27.84 11.65
N GLU A 36 -5.07 -29.11 11.37
CA GLU A 36 -3.72 -29.66 11.28
C GLU A 36 -3.27 -29.88 9.82
N THR A 37 -3.96 -29.25 8.88
CA THR A 37 -3.62 -29.35 7.46
C THR A 37 -2.21 -28.84 7.19
N THR A 38 -1.47 -29.60 6.38
CA THR A 38 -0.13 -29.26 5.89
C THR A 38 -0.14 -29.30 4.37
N LEU A 39 0.88 -28.74 3.72
CA LEU A 39 1.01 -28.79 2.25
C LEU A 39 0.97 -30.24 1.72
N ARG A 40 1.56 -31.18 2.47
CA ARG A 40 1.53 -32.61 2.16
C ARG A 40 0.11 -33.17 2.25
N HIS A 41 -0.65 -32.80 3.27
CA HIS A 41 -2.07 -33.20 3.40
C HIS A 41 -2.89 -32.69 2.22
N SER A 42 -2.76 -31.41 1.85
CA SER A 42 -3.47 -30.80 0.72
C SER A 42 -3.25 -31.60 -0.57
N ARG A 43 -1.99 -31.88 -0.93
CA ARG A 43 -1.67 -32.66 -2.14
C ARG A 43 -2.13 -34.10 -2.07
N ALA A 44 -2.10 -34.73 -0.89
CA ALA A 44 -2.57 -36.10 -0.72
C ALA A 44 -4.09 -36.19 -0.92
N TRP A 45 -4.85 -35.28 -0.30
CA TRP A 45 -6.31 -35.23 -0.45
C TRP A 45 -6.73 -34.84 -1.86
N ALA A 46 -5.97 -33.98 -2.55
CA ALA A 46 -6.24 -33.60 -3.93
C ALA A 46 -6.22 -34.79 -4.90
N ARG A 47 -5.39 -35.81 -4.61
CA ARG A 47 -5.28 -37.05 -5.42
C ARG A 47 -6.31 -38.11 -5.06
N SER A 48 -7.07 -37.92 -3.98
CA SER A 48 -8.15 -38.85 -3.61
C SER A 48 -9.34 -38.65 -4.54
N THR A 49 -9.91 -39.75 -5.05
CA THR A 49 -11.12 -39.69 -5.88
C THR A 49 -12.30 -39.05 -5.14
N GLU A 50 -12.45 -39.30 -3.84
CA GLU A 50 -13.56 -38.80 -3.04
C GLU A 50 -13.36 -37.34 -2.60
N LEU A 51 -12.17 -37.02 -2.07
CA LEU A 51 -11.88 -35.70 -1.50
C LEU A 51 -11.47 -34.69 -2.58
N GLY A 52 -10.79 -35.15 -3.64
CA GLY A 52 -10.44 -34.34 -4.81
C GLY A 52 -11.66 -33.79 -5.55
N ALA A 53 -12.79 -34.52 -5.48
CA ALA A 53 -14.05 -34.09 -6.07
C ALA A 53 -14.81 -33.03 -5.25
N ALA A 54 -14.25 -32.52 -4.15
CA ALA A 54 -14.93 -31.48 -3.35
C ALA A 54 -15.04 -30.14 -4.09
N ASP A 55 -16.16 -29.45 -3.85
CA ASP A 55 -16.53 -28.20 -4.54
C ASP A 55 -15.80 -26.97 -3.99
N GLY A 56 -15.02 -27.12 -2.92
CA GLY A 56 -14.33 -26.00 -2.31
C GLY A 56 -13.03 -26.32 -1.60
N LEU A 57 -12.29 -25.24 -1.38
CA LEU A 57 -11.03 -25.17 -0.67
C LEU A 57 -11.24 -24.36 0.61
N GLY A 58 -10.93 -24.97 1.74
CA GLY A 58 -10.76 -24.28 3.01
C GLY A 58 -9.29 -23.96 3.25
N LEU A 59 -9.00 -22.77 3.76
CA LEU A 59 -7.68 -22.31 4.14
C LEU A 59 -7.71 -21.84 5.59
N LEU A 60 -6.76 -22.29 6.39
CA LEU A 60 -6.61 -21.81 7.77
C LEU A 60 -6.22 -20.34 7.76
N MET A 61 -6.89 -19.54 8.59
CA MET A 61 -6.46 -18.16 8.83
C MET A 61 -5.51 -18.11 10.04
N GLY A 62 -4.75 -17.03 10.12
CA GLY A 62 -3.85 -16.72 11.23
C GLY A 62 -2.41 -17.18 11.03
N LYS A 63 -1.73 -17.39 12.16
CA LYS A 63 -0.30 -17.70 12.24
C LYS A 63 0.17 -18.83 11.32
N ARG A 64 -0.69 -19.83 11.04
CA ARG A 64 -0.32 -21.00 10.23
C ARG A 64 -0.23 -20.69 8.74
N SER A 65 -1.11 -19.85 8.21
CA SER A 65 -1.05 -19.38 6.83
C SER A 65 -0.27 -18.09 6.67
N GLY A 66 -0.07 -17.35 7.76
CA GLY A 66 0.46 -15.99 7.71
C GLY A 66 -0.54 -14.98 7.17
N ILE A 67 -1.84 -15.32 7.07
CA ILE A 67 -2.88 -14.47 6.50
C ILE A 67 -3.96 -14.16 7.54
N VAL A 68 -4.39 -12.90 7.63
CA VAL A 68 -5.64 -12.49 8.28
C VAL A 68 -6.63 -12.05 7.21
N GLU A 69 -7.89 -12.43 7.38
CA GLU A 69 -8.98 -12.03 6.48
C GLU A 69 -9.87 -10.98 7.14
N ILE A 70 -10.19 -9.91 6.41
CA ILE A 70 -11.31 -9.03 6.71
C ILE A 70 -12.49 -9.52 5.88
N ASP A 71 -13.49 -10.11 6.52
CA ASP A 71 -14.71 -10.60 5.87
C ASP A 71 -15.76 -9.49 5.88
N VAL A 72 -16.03 -8.93 4.70
CA VAL A 72 -16.98 -7.85 4.49
C VAL A 72 -18.34 -8.46 4.22
N ASP A 73 -19.13 -8.49 5.29
CA ASP A 73 -20.32 -9.28 5.46
C ASP A 73 -21.59 -8.58 4.93
N ALA A 74 -21.40 -7.61 4.03
CA ALA A 74 -22.39 -6.88 3.27
C ALA A 74 -22.06 -6.88 1.77
N VAL A 75 -23.10 -6.74 0.95
CA VAL A 75 -22.97 -6.70 -0.51
C VAL A 75 -22.68 -5.26 -0.95
N GLY A 76 -21.86 -5.12 -1.99
CA GLY A 76 -21.56 -3.83 -2.62
C GLY A 76 -20.11 -3.39 -2.41
N THR A 77 -19.59 -2.67 -3.40
CA THR A 77 -18.23 -2.11 -3.42
C THR A 77 -18.03 -1.02 -2.36
N ALA A 78 -19.12 -0.42 -1.87
CA ALA A 78 -19.11 0.54 -0.76
C ALA A 78 -18.41 0.03 0.48
N TRP A 79 -18.75 -1.20 0.88
CA TRP A 79 -18.20 -1.80 2.07
C TRP A 79 -16.74 -2.23 1.86
N VAL A 80 -16.34 -2.52 0.62
CA VAL A 80 -14.95 -2.76 0.25
C VAL A 80 -14.12 -1.48 0.39
N GLY A 81 -14.57 -0.37 -0.22
CA GLY A 81 -13.88 0.91 -0.11
C GLY A 81 -13.77 1.40 1.34
N ALA A 82 -14.82 1.21 2.14
CA ALA A 82 -14.82 1.50 3.56
C ALA A 82 -13.81 0.62 4.34
N ALA A 83 -13.74 -0.67 4.02
CA ALA A 83 -12.75 -1.58 4.60
C ALA A 83 -11.32 -1.19 4.23
N LEU A 84 -11.04 -0.88 2.96
CA LEU A 84 -9.72 -0.43 2.49
C LEU A 84 -9.30 0.90 3.14
N ASP A 85 -10.21 1.87 3.24
CA ASP A 85 -9.93 3.15 3.93
C ASP A 85 -9.65 2.92 5.41
N HIS A 86 -10.24 1.91 6.05
CA HIS A 86 -10.07 1.65 7.47
C HIS A 86 -8.84 0.78 7.78
N PHE A 87 -8.75 -0.42 7.19
CA PHE A 87 -7.70 -1.41 7.44
C PHE A 87 -6.44 -1.21 6.61
N GLY A 88 -6.45 -0.32 5.62
CA GLY A 88 -5.35 -0.18 4.66
C GLY A 88 -5.64 -0.90 3.34
N ASP A 89 -4.91 -0.53 2.30
CA ASP A 89 -5.05 -1.19 1.01
C ASP A 89 -4.48 -2.61 1.05
N THR A 90 -4.94 -3.48 0.16
CA THR A 90 -4.37 -4.80 -0.07
C THR A 90 -4.50 -5.22 -1.53
N PRO A 91 -3.50 -5.89 -2.12
CA PRO A 91 -3.60 -6.38 -3.48
C PRO A 91 -4.64 -7.50 -3.66
N VAL A 92 -5.04 -8.19 -2.58
CA VAL A 92 -5.92 -9.36 -2.67
C VAL A 92 -7.32 -9.04 -2.17
N VAL A 93 -8.24 -8.85 -3.12
CA VAL A 93 -9.68 -8.68 -2.88
C VAL A 93 -10.43 -9.83 -3.54
N ILE A 94 -11.23 -10.53 -2.76
CA ILE A 94 -11.96 -11.72 -3.19
C ILE A 94 -13.46 -11.43 -3.12
N GLN A 95 -14.19 -11.80 -4.16
CA GLN A 95 -15.64 -11.89 -4.11
C GLN A 95 -16.05 -13.30 -3.73
N THR A 96 -16.96 -13.39 -2.77
CA THR A 96 -17.60 -14.65 -2.36
C THR A 96 -18.70 -15.05 -3.33
N ALA A 97 -19.12 -16.31 -3.31
CA ALA A 97 -20.28 -16.78 -4.07
C ALA A 97 -21.57 -15.98 -3.79
N SER A 98 -21.74 -15.44 -2.57
CA SER A 98 -22.88 -14.58 -2.20
C SER A 98 -22.67 -13.09 -2.54
N ARG A 99 -21.71 -12.74 -3.40
CA ARG A 99 -21.38 -11.35 -3.82
C ARG A 99 -20.90 -10.41 -2.69
N LYS A 100 -20.60 -10.96 -1.52
CA LYS A 100 -19.85 -10.29 -0.43
C LYS A 100 -18.35 -10.30 -0.74
N HIS A 101 -17.54 -9.61 0.06
CA HIS A 101 -16.12 -9.47 -0.22
C HIS A 101 -15.23 -9.89 0.95
N LYS A 102 -13.99 -10.27 0.63
CA LYS A 102 -12.95 -10.61 1.58
C LYS A 102 -11.67 -9.90 1.17
N LEU A 103 -10.93 -9.41 2.14
CA LEU A 103 -9.65 -8.75 1.95
C LEU A 103 -8.60 -9.52 2.73
N TRP A 104 -7.48 -9.86 2.10
CA TRP A 104 -6.40 -10.58 2.78
C TRP A 104 -5.27 -9.63 3.15
N TYR A 105 -4.68 -9.83 4.33
CA TYR A 105 -3.52 -9.10 4.81
C TYR A 105 -2.54 -10.09 5.43
N THR A 106 -1.29 -9.68 5.60
CA THR A 106 -0.30 -10.43 6.39
C THR A 106 -0.74 -10.46 7.85
N HIS A 107 -0.79 -11.65 8.43
CA HIS A 107 -1.09 -11.86 9.84
C HIS A 107 -0.01 -11.23 10.72
N ASN A 108 -0.43 -10.34 11.61
CA ASN A 108 0.38 -9.65 12.59
C ASN A 108 -0.20 -9.82 14.00
N ARG A 109 -0.56 -11.07 14.35
CA ARG A 109 -1.10 -11.48 15.67
C ARG A 109 -2.54 -11.08 15.94
N GLU A 110 -3.31 -10.74 14.91
CA GLU A 110 -4.74 -10.52 15.06
C GLU A 110 -5.44 -11.82 15.46
N GLY A 111 -6.46 -11.71 16.32
CA GLY A 111 -7.33 -12.81 16.69
C GLY A 111 -8.56 -12.91 15.78
N ARG A 112 -9.51 -13.78 16.15
CA ARG A 112 -10.85 -13.81 15.54
C ARG A 112 -11.79 -12.87 16.28
N HIS A 113 -12.31 -11.87 15.57
CA HIS A 113 -13.27 -10.91 16.09
C HIS A 113 -14.48 -10.87 15.17
N ILE A 114 -15.65 -11.23 15.72
CA ILE A 114 -16.93 -11.17 15.01
C ILE A 114 -17.61 -9.86 15.36
N ARG A 115 -17.92 -9.06 14.34
CA ARG A 115 -18.50 -7.71 14.47
C ARG A 115 -17.81 -6.85 15.55
N PRO A 116 -16.47 -6.67 15.51
CA PRO A 116 -15.75 -5.86 16.50
C PRO A 116 -16.10 -4.37 16.45
N PHE A 117 -16.65 -3.90 15.34
CA PHE A 117 -17.03 -2.50 15.14
C PHE A 117 -18.55 -2.39 15.13
N ASN A 118 -19.10 -1.60 16.05
CA ASN A 118 -20.54 -1.33 16.09
C ASN A 118 -21.01 -0.80 14.72
N ASP A 119 -22.13 -1.33 14.24
CA ASP A 119 -22.78 -0.96 12.98
C ASP A 119 -22.01 -1.29 11.69
N TRP A 120 -20.92 -2.06 11.77
CA TRP A 120 -20.17 -2.50 10.61
C TRP A 120 -20.36 -4.00 10.35
N PRO A 121 -20.78 -4.37 9.13
CA PRO A 121 -20.84 -5.75 8.72
C PRO A 121 -19.46 -6.25 8.32
N ILE A 122 -18.53 -6.26 9.28
CA ILE A 122 -17.17 -6.73 9.08
C ILE A 122 -16.78 -7.66 10.22
N ASP A 123 -16.18 -8.79 9.86
CA ASP A 123 -15.48 -9.67 10.78
C ASP A 123 -13.96 -9.61 10.49
N VAL A 124 -13.16 -9.76 11.55
CA VAL A 124 -11.70 -9.93 11.43
C VAL A 124 -11.36 -11.37 11.77
N LEU A 125 -10.87 -12.11 10.79
CA LEU A 125 -10.63 -13.54 10.88
C LEU A 125 -9.12 -13.81 10.95
N GLY A 126 -8.51 -13.56 12.11
CA GLY A 126 -7.14 -13.97 12.41
C GLY A 126 -7.00 -15.43 12.87
N GLU A 127 -8.12 -16.16 12.97
CA GLU A 127 -8.15 -17.59 13.29
C GLU A 127 -9.37 -18.29 12.64
N GLY A 128 -9.33 -19.63 12.64
CA GLY A 128 -10.35 -20.46 11.99
C GLY A 128 -9.98 -20.76 10.54
N PHE A 129 -10.96 -20.74 9.64
CA PHE A 129 -10.71 -20.93 8.22
C PHE A 129 -11.61 -20.04 7.36
N SER A 130 -11.14 -19.82 6.14
CA SER A 130 -11.86 -19.15 5.06
C SER A 130 -12.07 -20.11 3.88
N ILE A 131 -13.15 -19.91 3.13
CA ILE A 131 -13.37 -20.57 1.84
C ILE A 131 -12.75 -19.68 0.75
N CYS A 132 -11.90 -20.28 -0.09
CA CYS A 132 -11.05 -19.56 -1.03
C CYS A 132 -11.45 -19.77 -2.50
N PRO A 133 -11.08 -18.86 -3.41
CA PRO A 133 -11.25 -19.09 -4.85
C PRO A 133 -10.55 -20.36 -5.37
N PRO A 134 -11.05 -21.07 -6.39
CA PRO A 134 -12.31 -20.82 -7.08
C PRO A 134 -13.45 -21.71 -6.54
N SER A 135 -13.56 -21.89 -5.21
CA SER A 135 -14.64 -22.71 -4.62
C SER A 135 -16.01 -22.33 -5.18
N ALA A 136 -16.83 -23.32 -5.54
CA ALA A 136 -18.13 -23.09 -6.16
C ALA A 136 -19.27 -23.35 -5.20
N ARG A 137 -20.40 -22.67 -5.44
CA ARG A 137 -21.68 -22.88 -4.77
C ARG A 137 -22.71 -23.19 -5.84
N ASP A 138 -22.90 -24.47 -6.11
CA ASP A 138 -23.84 -24.94 -7.14
C ASP A 138 -25.26 -24.41 -6.91
N ASP A 139 -25.69 -24.29 -5.65
CA ASP A 139 -27.02 -23.76 -5.29
C ASP A 139 -27.20 -22.26 -5.55
N LEU A 140 -26.11 -21.52 -5.75
CA LEU A 140 -26.13 -20.11 -6.12
C LEU A 140 -25.69 -19.88 -7.58
N GLU A 141 -25.26 -20.93 -8.27
CA GLU A 141 -24.65 -20.87 -9.60
C GLU A 141 -23.48 -19.86 -9.68
N THR A 142 -22.74 -19.71 -8.58
CA THR A 142 -21.63 -18.75 -8.46
C THR A 142 -20.41 -19.37 -7.80
N ALA A 143 -19.26 -18.73 -7.97
CA ALA A 143 -18.00 -19.15 -7.37
C ALA A 143 -17.31 -17.99 -6.64
N TYR A 144 -16.45 -18.35 -5.69
CA TYR A 144 -15.48 -17.43 -5.12
C TYR A 144 -14.46 -17.07 -6.20
N ARG A 145 -14.08 -15.81 -6.32
CA ARG A 145 -13.10 -15.35 -7.31
C ARG A 145 -12.24 -14.22 -6.77
N PHE A 146 -10.99 -14.16 -7.21
CA PHE A 146 -10.18 -12.96 -7.04
C PHE A 146 -10.77 -11.87 -7.93
N LEU A 147 -11.14 -10.73 -7.33
CA LEU A 147 -11.47 -9.51 -8.07
C LEU A 147 -10.21 -8.70 -8.36
N HIS A 148 -9.31 -8.63 -7.36
CA HIS A 148 -8.00 -8.01 -7.47
C HIS A 148 -6.94 -8.95 -6.91
N GLY A 149 -5.76 -8.90 -7.53
CA GLY A 149 -4.63 -9.75 -7.19
C GLY A 149 -4.90 -11.23 -7.43
N SER A 150 -4.06 -12.05 -6.82
CA SER A 150 -4.00 -13.49 -7.01
C SER A 150 -3.16 -14.13 -5.90
N LEU A 151 -2.92 -15.44 -6.03
CA LEU A 151 -1.95 -16.13 -5.17
C LEU A 151 -0.50 -15.66 -5.37
N ALA A 152 -0.18 -14.99 -6.49
CA ALA A 152 1.16 -14.46 -6.72
C ALA A 152 1.47 -13.23 -5.85
N ASP A 153 0.44 -12.58 -5.29
CA ASP A 153 0.57 -11.33 -4.55
C ASP A 153 0.74 -11.55 -3.03
N LEU A 154 0.80 -12.81 -2.59
CA LEU A 154 0.83 -13.18 -1.17
C LEU A 154 2.08 -12.68 -0.43
N ASP A 155 3.25 -12.73 -1.08
CA ASP A 155 4.51 -12.25 -0.49
C ASP A 155 4.52 -10.73 -0.28
N GLY A 156 3.66 -10.01 -1.01
CA GLY A 156 3.52 -8.55 -0.95
C GLY A 156 2.40 -8.06 -0.04
N LEU A 157 1.70 -8.94 0.69
CA LEU A 157 0.57 -8.53 1.51
C LEU A 157 1.00 -7.57 2.64
N PRO A 158 0.37 -6.39 2.77
CA PRO A 158 0.60 -5.53 3.91
C PRO A 158 -0.03 -6.13 5.17
N THR A 159 0.44 -5.71 6.34
CA THR A 159 -0.32 -5.92 7.59
C THR A 159 -1.51 -4.97 7.64
N ILE A 160 -2.52 -5.29 8.43
CA ILE A 160 -3.58 -4.33 8.76
C ILE A 160 -2.97 -3.05 9.32
N ARG A 161 -3.52 -1.90 8.95
CA ARG A 161 -3.08 -0.57 9.39
C ARG A 161 -3.04 -0.51 10.92
N GLU A 162 -1.93 -0.02 11.45
CA GLU A 162 -1.77 0.22 12.88
C GLU A 162 -2.88 1.14 13.42
N GLY A 163 -3.45 0.78 14.57
CA GLY A 163 -4.56 1.50 15.18
C GLY A 163 -5.93 1.27 14.52
N ALA A 164 -6.07 0.41 13.50
CA ALA A 164 -7.37 0.14 12.88
C ALA A 164 -8.43 -0.31 13.91
N PHE A 165 -8.05 -1.12 14.89
CA PHE A 165 -8.96 -1.57 15.95
C PHE A 165 -9.36 -0.45 16.94
N ASP A 166 -8.56 0.61 17.06
CA ASP A 166 -8.80 1.72 17.97
C ASP A 166 -9.58 2.87 17.30
N LEU A 167 -9.48 2.96 15.98
CA LEU A 167 -10.12 4.00 15.19
C LEU A 167 -11.60 3.68 14.94
N ARG A 168 -12.44 4.71 14.95
CA ARG A 168 -13.81 4.55 14.42
C ARG A 168 -13.75 4.43 12.90
N PRO A 169 -14.41 3.42 12.32
CA PRO A 169 -14.31 3.18 10.89
C PRO A 169 -15.17 4.15 10.05
N THR A 170 -14.73 4.43 8.81
CA THR A 170 -15.32 5.45 7.91
C THR A 170 -16.61 4.95 7.27
N ARG A 171 -17.77 5.41 7.74
CA ARG A 171 -19.12 4.85 7.39
C ARG A 171 -19.30 4.54 5.89
N ALA A 172 -19.91 3.40 5.59
CA ALA A 172 -20.40 3.08 4.24
C ALA A 172 -21.53 4.03 3.80
N ALA A 173 -21.82 4.04 2.50
CA ALA A 173 -22.76 4.96 1.84
C ALA A 173 -24.10 5.07 2.58
N GLU A 174 -24.66 3.94 3.00
CA GLU A 174 -25.95 3.82 3.69
C GLU A 174 -25.96 4.56 5.04
N GLY A 175 -24.80 4.70 5.68
CA GLY A 175 -24.62 5.37 6.98
C GLY A 175 -24.16 6.82 6.88
N VAL A 176 -23.97 7.37 5.67
CA VAL A 176 -23.48 8.74 5.46
C VAL A 176 -24.57 9.75 5.84
N LEU A 177 -24.25 10.60 6.82
CA LEU A 177 -25.18 11.64 7.27
C LEU A 177 -25.21 12.83 6.30
N PRO A 178 -26.32 13.59 6.26
CA PRO A 178 -26.36 14.90 5.63
C PRO A 178 -25.20 15.78 6.11
N GLY A 179 -24.50 16.43 5.18
CA GLY A 179 -23.30 17.25 5.44
C GLY A 179 -21.96 16.51 5.28
N MET A 180 -21.92 15.17 5.28
CA MET A 180 -20.69 14.39 5.09
C MET A 180 -20.55 13.79 3.68
N ARG A 181 -21.61 13.88 2.87
CA ARG A 181 -21.76 13.17 1.58
C ARG A 181 -20.63 13.43 0.59
N ASN A 182 -20.31 14.69 0.32
CA ASN A 182 -19.29 15.05 -0.68
C ASN A 182 -17.90 14.51 -0.27
N ASN A 183 -17.52 14.69 0.99
CA ASN A 183 -16.27 14.15 1.52
C ASN A 183 -16.26 12.61 1.49
N ALA A 184 -17.37 11.95 1.83
CA ALA A 184 -17.47 10.49 1.78
C ALA A 184 -17.33 9.97 0.33
N ALA A 185 -17.99 10.60 -0.63
CA ALA A 185 -17.88 10.27 -2.06
C ALA A 185 -16.45 10.45 -2.58
N TRP A 186 -15.80 11.56 -2.23
CA TRP A 186 -14.42 11.81 -2.63
C TRP A 186 -13.45 10.80 -1.99
N ARG A 187 -13.61 10.46 -0.70
CA ARG A 187 -12.77 9.44 -0.05
C ARG A 187 -12.97 8.06 -0.65
N TYR A 188 -14.21 7.67 -0.95
CA TYR A 188 -14.51 6.43 -1.67
C TYR A 188 -13.85 6.44 -3.05
N ALA A 189 -13.99 7.53 -3.82
CA ALA A 189 -13.34 7.66 -5.12
C ALA A 189 -11.81 7.56 -5.02
N MET A 190 -11.18 8.16 -4.01
CA MET A 190 -9.74 8.04 -3.75
C MET A 190 -9.32 6.60 -3.43
N ALA A 191 -10.13 5.85 -2.69
CA ALA A 191 -9.86 4.44 -2.41
C ALA A 191 -9.99 3.57 -3.67
N MET A 192 -11.01 3.84 -4.49
CA MET A 192 -11.30 3.03 -5.68
C MET A 192 -10.43 3.36 -6.90
N ALA A 193 -9.90 4.57 -7.01
CA ALA A 193 -9.24 5.04 -8.24
C ALA A 193 -8.15 4.10 -8.78
N ARG A 194 -7.36 3.45 -7.92
CA ARG A 194 -6.30 2.51 -8.34
C ARG A 194 -6.80 1.18 -8.89
N HIS A 195 -8.07 0.86 -8.64
CA HIS A 195 -8.73 -0.36 -9.07
C HIS A 195 -9.50 -0.17 -10.37
N CYS A 196 -9.51 1.04 -10.92
CA CYS A 196 -10.17 1.40 -12.16
C CYS A 196 -9.12 1.66 -13.25
N ASP A 197 -9.44 1.28 -14.48
CA ASP A 197 -8.59 1.46 -15.66
C ASP A 197 -8.63 2.92 -16.15
N ASP A 198 -9.78 3.60 -15.99
CA ASP A 198 -9.96 4.99 -16.34
C ASP A 198 -10.95 5.74 -15.42
N VAL A 199 -11.09 7.05 -15.68
CA VAL A 199 -11.95 7.95 -14.89
C VAL A 199 -13.44 7.67 -15.07
N GLU A 200 -13.85 7.11 -16.20
CA GLU A 200 -15.26 6.83 -16.49
C GLU A 200 -15.68 5.56 -15.73
N GLN A 201 -14.84 4.53 -15.69
CA GLN A 201 -15.04 3.38 -14.81
C GLN A 201 -15.09 3.79 -13.33
N LEU A 202 -14.19 4.68 -12.88
CA LEU A 202 -14.24 5.20 -11.52
C LEU A 202 -15.53 5.97 -11.25
N PHE A 203 -16.00 6.76 -12.21
CA PHE A 203 -17.26 7.49 -12.08
C PHE A 203 -18.45 6.55 -11.96
N ASP A 204 -18.53 5.50 -12.79
CA ASP A 204 -19.56 4.47 -12.69
C ASP A 204 -19.57 3.78 -11.33
N ASP A 205 -18.39 3.46 -10.78
CA ASP A 205 -18.24 2.88 -9.44
C ASP A 205 -18.71 3.84 -8.34
N VAL A 206 -18.40 5.14 -8.46
CA VAL A 206 -18.81 6.19 -7.52
C VAL A 206 -20.31 6.45 -7.58
N VAL A 207 -20.92 6.43 -8.77
CA VAL A 207 -22.38 6.55 -8.95
C VAL A 207 -23.08 5.37 -8.32
N THR A 208 -22.62 4.15 -8.63
CA THR A 208 -23.15 2.91 -8.05
C THR A 208 -23.10 2.98 -6.53
N TRP A 209 -21.96 3.40 -5.97
CA TRP A 209 -21.78 3.59 -4.54
C TRP A 209 -22.73 4.61 -3.93
N ALA A 210 -22.87 5.77 -4.57
CA ALA A 210 -23.71 6.85 -4.07
C ALA A 210 -25.20 6.53 -4.10
N THR A 211 -25.65 5.60 -4.95
CA THR A 211 -27.06 5.16 -4.99
C THR A 211 -27.52 4.51 -3.68
N ALA A 212 -26.60 3.96 -2.90
CA ALA A 212 -26.88 3.38 -1.59
C ALA A 212 -27.01 4.42 -0.46
N MET A 213 -26.71 5.70 -0.72
CA MET A 213 -26.93 6.77 0.27
C MET A 213 -28.43 6.99 0.52
N PRO A 214 -28.83 7.33 1.76
CA PRO A 214 -30.21 7.75 2.05
C PRO A 214 -30.67 8.97 1.24
N ASP A 215 -29.74 9.86 0.89
CA ASP A 215 -29.97 11.06 0.06
C ASP A 215 -28.76 11.24 -0.89
N PRO A 216 -28.77 10.60 -2.08
CA PRO A 216 -27.65 10.61 -3.01
C PRO A 216 -27.28 12.02 -3.50
N LEU A 217 -25.99 12.25 -3.76
CA LEU A 217 -25.53 13.49 -4.39
C LEU A 217 -25.98 13.57 -5.86
N PRO A 218 -26.17 14.77 -6.42
CA PRO A 218 -26.38 14.94 -7.87
C PRO A 218 -25.22 14.35 -8.67
N LEU A 219 -25.51 13.79 -9.86
CA LEU A 219 -24.49 13.18 -10.73
C LEU A 219 -23.31 14.12 -11.03
N SER A 220 -23.57 15.41 -11.22
CA SER A 220 -22.53 16.41 -11.48
C SER A 220 -21.55 16.60 -10.30
N GLU A 221 -22.00 16.40 -9.06
CA GLU A 221 -21.12 16.44 -7.88
C GLU A 221 -20.31 15.15 -7.75
N LEU A 222 -20.91 14.01 -8.08
CA LEU A 222 -20.21 12.72 -8.11
C LEU A 222 -19.13 12.68 -9.20
N GLU A 223 -19.41 13.22 -10.38
CA GLU A 223 -18.44 13.33 -11.48
C GLU A 223 -17.24 14.20 -11.08
N LYS A 224 -17.49 15.35 -10.43
CA LYS A 224 -16.42 16.21 -9.87
C LYS A 224 -15.57 15.44 -8.86
N CYS A 225 -16.18 14.63 -7.99
CA CYS A 225 -15.46 13.81 -7.02
C CYS A 225 -14.57 12.77 -7.72
N ALA A 226 -15.13 12.01 -8.67
CA ALA A 226 -14.40 10.99 -9.43
C ALA A 226 -13.23 11.60 -10.22
N ARG A 227 -13.46 12.68 -10.97
CA ARG A 227 -12.39 13.38 -11.73
C ARG A 227 -11.33 13.98 -10.82
N SER A 228 -11.72 14.48 -9.65
CA SER A 228 -10.76 14.98 -8.64
C SER A 228 -9.88 13.85 -8.12
N ALA A 229 -10.48 12.73 -7.67
CA ALA A 229 -9.75 11.57 -7.18
C ALA A 229 -8.83 10.96 -8.25
N TRP A 230 -9.34 10.80 -9.48
CA TRP A 230 -8.56 10.32 -10.62
C TRP A 230 -7.34 11.20 -10.90
N ARG A 231 -7.46 12.52 -10.75
CA ARG A 231 -6.29 13.42 -10.89
C ARG A 231 -5.22 13.13 -9.85
N TYR A 232 -5.58 12.77 -8.63
CA TYR A 232 -4.59 12.35 -7.63
C TYR A 232 -3.93 11.04 -8.04
N GLU A 233 -4.71 10.05 -8.48
CA GLU A 233 -4.20 8.75 -8.95
C GLU A 233 -3.26 8.89 -10.16
N ALA A 234 -3.75 9.52 -11.24
CA ALA A 234 -3.00 9.72 -12.48
C ALA A 234 -1.72 10.58 -12.32
N THR A 235 -1.60 11.33 -11.20
CA THR A 235 -0.38 12.10 -10.89
C THR A 235 0.47 11.45 -9.79
N GLY A 236 0.17 10.22 -9.39
CA GLY A 236 0.89 9.48 -8.34
C GLY A 236 0.70 10.04 -6.93
N ARG A 237 -0.20 11.02 -6.74
CA ARG A 237 -0.43 11.71 -5.46
C ARG A 237 -1.52 11.05 -4.60
N ASN A 238 -2.11 9.95 -5.06
CA ASN A 238 -3.05 9.18 -4.27
C ASN A 238 -2.32 8.25 -3.31
N PHE A 239 -2.07 8.74 -2.10
CA PHE A 239 -1.40 7.97 -1.05
C PHE A 239 -2.36 7.22 -0.13
N LEU A 240 -3.66 7.20 -0.43
CA LEU A 240 -4.62 6.49 0.42
C LEU A 240 -4.28 5.00 0.39
N GLY A 241 -4.08 4.38 1.55
CA GLY A 241 -3.70 2.97 1.64
C GLY A 241 -2.26 2.62 1.21
N LEU A 242 -1.48 3.57 0.67
CA LEU A 242 -0.04 3.40 0.44
C LEU A 242 0.75 4.01 1.59
N ARG A 243 1.94 3.48 1.87
CA ARG A 243 2.93 4.27 2.59
C ARG A 243 3.25 5.46 1.69
N LYS A 244 2.93 6.68 2.11
CA LYS A 244 3.50 7.89 1.49
C LYS A 244 4.99 7.62 1.28
N PRO A 245 5.57 7.92 0.11
CA PRO A 245 7.01 7.93 -0.04
C PRO A 245 7.55 8.73 1.13
N GLN A 246 8.21 8.05 2.07
CA GLN A 246 8.89 8.76 3.12
C GLN A 246 10.09 9.34 2.42
N PHE A 247 10.02 10.63 2.07
CA PHE A 247 11.18 11.36 1.64
C PHE A 247 12.21 11.20 2.76
N SER A 248 13.23 10.43 2.47
CA SER A 248 14.39 10.31 3.33
C SER A 248 15.07 11.69 3.39
N LEU A 249 15.94 11.86 4.38
CA LEU A 249 16.83 13.01 4.42
C LEU A 249 17.62 13.14 3.11
N GLU A 250 18.00 12.00 2.50
CA GLU A 250 18.70 11.97 1.22
C GLU A 250 17.87 12.49 0.05
N ASP A 251 16.56 12.23 0.00
CA ASP A 251 15.70 12.72 -1.07
C ASP A 251 15.61 14.25 -1.04
N VAL A 252 15.39 14.82 0.15
CA VAL A 252 15.37 16.27 0.33
C VAL A 252 16.71 16.90 -0.07
N LEU A 253 17.83 16.26 0.25
CA LEU A 253 19.16 16.72 -0.11
C LEU A 253 19.41 16.66 -1.61
N MET A 254 18.94 15.59 -2.26
CA MET A 254 19.02 15.42 -3.71
C MET A 254 18.25 16.54 -4.40
N ASP A 255 17.01 16.79 -4.00
CA ASP A 255 16.15 17.83 -4.58
C ASP A 255 16.77 19.22 -4.41
N GLN A 256 17.36 19.47 -3.24
CA GLN A 256 18.04 20.71 -2.90
C GLN A 256 19.42 20.84 -3.53
N LEU A 257 19.97 19.87 -4.25
CA LEU A 257 21.32 19.98 -4.85
C LEU A 257 21.42 19.36 -6.24
N LEU A 258 20.30 19.00 -6.87
CA LEU A 258 20.25 18.32 -8.16
C LEU A 258 20.94 19.13 -9.26
N ASP A 259 20.81 20.45 -9.21
CA ASP A 259 21.45 21.40 -10.14
C ASP A 259 22.89 21.80 -9.73
N GLN A 260 23.39 21.29 -8.60
CA GLN A 260 24.71 21.63 -8.03
C GLN A 260 25.46 20.37 -7.58
N PRO A 261 25.91 19.50 -8.50
CA PRO A 261 26.48 18.19 -8.18
C PRO A 261 27.75 18.29 -7.32
N GLU A 262 28.57 19.33 -7.47
CA GLU A 262 29.73 19.57 -6.61
C GLU A 262 29.35 19.83 -5.16
N ALA A 263 28.30 20.62 -4.93
CA ALA A 263 27.82 20.89 -3.58
C ALA A 263 27.27 19.61 -2.95
N PHE A 264 26.55 18.78 -3.73
CA PHE A 264 26.08 17.47 -3.28
C PHE A 264 27.24 16.56 -2.84
N VAL A 265 28.26 16.40 -3.68
CA VAL A 265 29.42 15.56 -3.36
C VAL A 265 30.16 16.11 -2.13
N LEU A 266 30.35 17.43 -2.03
CA LEU A 266 31.02 18.04 -0.88
C LEU A 266 30.23 17.81 0.42
N TYR A 267 28.91 17.93 0.37
CA TYR A 267 28.05 17.68 1.50
C TYR A 267 28.10 16.22 1.96
N GLN A 268 28.12 15.25 1.04
CA GLN A 268 28.27 13.83 1.36
C GLN A 268 29.62 13.53 2.03
N ILE A 269 30.70 14.18 1.59
CA ILE A 269 32.02 14.11 2.25
C ILE A 269 31.90 14.61 3.70
N PHE A 270 31.25 15.77 3.93
CA PHE A 270 31.07 16.30 5.28
C PHE A 270 30.20 15.41 6.17
N ARG A 271 29.07 14.87 5.66
CA ARG A 271 28.26 13.91 6.41
C ARG A 271 29.07 12.68 6.82
N ARG A 272 29.82 12.10 5.88
CA ARG A 272 30.60 10.88 6.13
C ARG A 272 31.69 11.08 7.18
N TRP A 273 32.44 12.18 7.11
CA TRP A 273 33.64 12.37 7.95
C TRP A 273 33.41 13.27 9.18
N HIS A 274 32.33 14.06 9.18
CA HIS A 274 32.05 15.06 10.20
C HIS A 274 30.63 14.97 10.77
N GLY A 275 29.80 14.00 10.36
CA GLY A 275 28.41 13.87 10.83
C GLY A 275 28.27 13.74 12.35
N ASN A 276 29.28 13.20 13.03
CA ASN A 276 29.28 13.04 14.49
C ASN A 276 29.98 14.19 15.23
N ARG A 277 30.41 15.26 14.52
CA ARG A 277 31.10 16.40 15.12
C ARG A 277 30.13 17.57 15.23
N GLN A 278 30.15 18.28 16.37
CA GLN A 278 29.39 19.52 16.53
C GLN A 278 29.83 20.59 15.52
N HIS A 279 31.14 20.65 15.23
CA HIS A 279 31.75 21.64 14.36
C HIS A 279 32.92 21.04 13.56
N PHE A 280 33.17 21.57 12.36
CA PHE A 280 34.32 21.23 11.53
C PHE A 280 34.83 22.44 10.75
N ALA A 281 36.10 22.42 10.36
CA ALA A 281 36.72 23.51 9.61
C ALA A 281 36.60 23.27 8.10
N ILE A 282 36.26 24.30 7.34
CA ILE A 282 36.33 24.28 5.87
C ILE A 282 37.40 25.28 5.43
N ALA A 283 38.49 24.76 4.87
CA ALA A 283 39.61 25.55 4.38
C ALA A 283 39.90 25.17 2.92
N PRO A 284 39.27 25.84 1.93
CA PRO A 284 39.33 25.42 0.52
C PRO A 284 40.75 25.26 -0.04
N ARG A 285 41.70 26.07 0.43
CA ARG A 285 43.11 25.95 0.01
C ARG A 285 43.73 24.64 0.54
N ALA A 286 43.64 24.41 1.85
CA ALA A 286 44.21 23.23 2.48
C ALA A 286 43.55 21.93 1.97
N MET A 287 42.23 21.94 1.76
CA MET A 287 41.50 20.79 1.20
C MET A 287 41.93 20.48 -0.24
N SER A 288 42.17 21.52 -1.05
CA SER A 288 42.65 21.39 -2.44
C SER A 288 44.09 20.85 -2.48
N GLU A 289 44.98 21.40 -1.64
CA GLU A 289 46.36 20.92 -1.49
C GLU A 289 46.42 19.47 -0.98
N ALA A 290 45.47 19.05 -0.15
CA ALA A 290 45.33 17.67 0.34
C ALA A 290 44.62 16.72 -0.65
N GLY A 291 44.05 17.23 -1.75
CA GLY A 291 43.34 16.42 -2.74
C GLY A 291 42.03 15.80 -2.23
N SER A 292 41.40 16.37 -1.20
CA SER A 292 40.17 15.82 -0.60
C SER A 292 39.08 16.89 -0.44
N PRO A 293 38.18 17.06 -1.44
CA PRO A 293 38.14 16.36 -2.73
C PRO A 293 39.25 16.83 -3.70
N PRO A 294 39.55 16.10 -4.79
CA PRO A 294 40.60 16.44 -5.77
C PRO A 294 40.15 17.58 -6.69
N TRP A 295 39.76 18.69 -6.08
CA TRP A 295 39.19 19.85 -6.73
C TRP A 295 40.08 21.06 -6.52
N SER A 296 39.96 22.03 -7.42
CA SER A 296 40.60 23.33 -7.21
C SER A 296 40.00 24.04 -6.00
N ARG A 297 40.82 24.86 -5.34
CA ARG A 297 40.37 25.74 -4.24
C ARG A 297 39.07 26.49 -4.59
N ARG A 298 38.97 27.01 -5.82
CA ARG A 298 37.80 27.78 -6.28
C ARG A 298 36.54 26.91 -6.30
N ARG A 299 36.64 25.68 -6.81
CA ARG A 299 35.52 24.73 -6.88
C ARG A 299 35.01 24.34 -5.49
N ILE A 300 35.92 24.11 -4.54
CA ILE A 300 35.55 23.83 -3.13
C ILE A 300 34.86 25.03 -2.50
N ALA A 301 35.35 26.25 -2.74
CA ALA A 301 34.72 27.46 -2.21
C ALA A 301 33.30 27.67 -2.76
N MET A 302 33.11 27.53 -4.08
CA MET A 302 31.78 27.66 -4.70
C MET A 302 30.80 26.61 -4.17
N ALA A 303 31.23 25.34 -4.07
CA ALA A 303 30.39 24.27 -3.51
C ALA A 303 30.00 24.55 -2.05
N ARG A 304 30.94 25.03 -1.23
CA ARG A 304 30.64 25.46 0.16
C ARG A 304 29.61 26.59 0.18
N ASP A 305 29.78 27.60 -0.68
CA ASP A 305 28.89 28.78 -0.68
C ASP A 305 27.45 28.39 -1.03
N VAL A 306 27.25 27.47 -1.98
CA VAL A 306 25.95 26.86 -2.28
C VAL A 306 25.37 26.15 -1.06
N LEU A 307 26.17 25.38 -0.31
CA LEU A 307 25.69 24.67 0.88
C LEU A 307 25.26 25.63 2.00
N ILE A 308 25.92 26.78 2.12
CA ILE A 308 25.54 27.85 3.06
C ILE A 308 24.25 28.51 2.60
N GLU A 309 24.17 28.90 1.32
CA GLU A 309 23.01 29.55 0.72
C GLU A 309 21.74 28.70 0.86
N ARG A 310 21.84 27.39 0.61
CA ARG A 310 20.73 26.42 0.75
C ARG A 310 20.51 25.95 2.19
N LYS A 311 21.22 26.53 3.16
CA LYS A 311 21.09 26.25 4.60
C LYS A 311 21.33 24.77 4.96
N LEU A 312 22.20 24.10 4.21
CA LEU A 312 22.60 22.71 4.45
C LEU A 312 23.78 22.64 5.44
N ILE A 313 24.61 23.69 5.46
CA ILE A 313 25.60 23.92 6.49
C ILE A 313 25.47 25.35 7.02
N GLU A 314 25.89 25.56 8.26
CA GLU A 314 25.89 26.87 8.91
C GLU A 314 27.31 27.31 9.20
N GLU A 315 27.62 28.58 8.93
CA GLU A 315 28.88 29.20 9.33
C GLU A 315 28.79 29.64 10.80
N VAL A 316 29.49 28.94 11.68
CA VAL A 316 29.58 29.25 13.11
C VAL A 316 30.62 30.33 13.35
N ARG A 317 31.69 30.35 12.54
CA ARG A 317 32.73 31.38 12.59
C ARG A 317 33.31 31.63 11.21
N SER A 318 33.30 32.88 10.79
CA SER A 318 33.91 33.29 9.51
C SER A 318 35.43 33.09 9.50
N PRO A 319 36.01 32.74 8.34
CA PRO A 319 37.46 32.67 8.19
C PRO A 319 38.11 34.05 8.39
N SER A 320 39.26 34.10 9.06
CA SER A 320 40.04 35.33 9.27
C SER A 320 41.42 35.22 8.64
N LYS A 321 41.72 36.09 7.68
CA LYS A 321 43.03 36.15 7.03
C LYS A 321 44.11 36.66 7.98
N GLU A 322 43.79 37.71 8.74
CA GLU A 322 44.70 38.33 9.71
C GLU A 322 45.15 37.33 10.77
N LYS A 323 44.21 36.56 11.33
CA LYS A 323 44.48 35.55 12.36
C LYS A 323 44.90 34.19 11.78
N ARG A 324 44.96 34.05 10.45
CA ARG A 324 45.21 32.77 9.74
C ARG A 324 44.28 31.64 10.20
N GLN A 325 43.02 31.94 10.46
CA GLN A 325 42.03 31.00 10.97
C GLN A 325 41.09 30.53 9.86
N ALA A 326 40.87 29.21 9.77
CA ALA A 326 39.84 28.64 8.93
C ALA A 326 38.44 28.95 9.49
N GLY A 327 37.46 29.02 8.57
CA GLY A 327 36.06 29.13 8.95
C GLY A 327 35.61 27.85 9.65
N LEU A 328 34.75 28.00 10.66
CA LEU A 328 34.16 26.91 11.40
C LEU A 328 32.69 26.78 11.01
N TYR A 329 32.28 25.55 10.70
CA TYR A 329 30.96 25.23 10.16
C TYR A 329 30.34 24.06 10.91
N ARG A 330 29.03 23.89 10.78
CA ARG A 330 28.29 22.70 11.23
C ARG A 330 27.27 22.27 10.19
N LEU A 331 26.88 21.00 10.20
CA LEU A 331 25.72 20.54 9.43
C LEU A 331 24.46 21.16 10.04
N SER A 332 23.51 21.58 9.19
CA SER A 332 22.23 22.12 9.68
C SER A 332 21.39 21.00 10.31
N ASP A 333 20.77 21.29 11.46
CA ASP A 333 19.82 20.38 12.11
C ASP A 333 18.43 20.42 11.44
N ARG A 334 18.18 21.43 10.59
CA ARG A 334 16.92 21.65 9.90
C ARG A 334 17.17 21.74 8.41
N LEU A 335 16.79 20.70 7.68
CA LEU A 335 16.77 20.78 6.22
C LEU A 335 15.58 21.63 5.74
N PRO A 336 15.73 22.33 4.62
CA PRO A 336 14.59 22.92 3.91
C PRO A 336 13.58 21.82 3.57
N THR A 337 12.29 22.13 3.57
CA THR A 337 11.27 21.20 3.03
C THR A 337 11.51 21.02 1.54
N SER A 338 11.51 19.77 1.05
CA SER A 338 11.47 19.54 -0.40
C SER A 338 10.14 20.08 -0.95
N GLY A 339 10.23 20.94 -1.96
CA GLY A 339 9.10 21.43 -2.73
C GLY A 339 8.94 20.73 -4.09
N HIS A 340 9.83 19.79 -4.41
CA HIS A 340 9.88 19.18 -5.73
C HIS A 340 9.26 17.80 -5.72
N ASN A 341 8.43 17.54 -6.72
CA ASN A 341 7.80 16.25 -6.92
C ASN A 341 8.51 15.57 -8.10
N HIS A 342 9.49 14.72 -7.81
CA HIS A 342 10.34 14.08 -8.82
C HIS A 342 9.70 12.86 -9.49
N TYR A 343 8.38 12.85 -9.68
CA TYR A 343 7.77 11.81 -10.51
C TYR A 343 8.38 11.89 -11.90
N THR A 344 9.05 10.81 -12.28
CA THR A 344 9.37 10.58 -13.69
C THR A 344 8.03 10.34 -14.37
N PRO A 345 7.59 11.21 -15.29
CA PRO A 345 6.34 10.99 -16.01
C PRO A 345 6.42 9.63 -16.69
N ALA A 346 5.32 8.88 -16.68
CA ALA A 346 5.23 7.64 -17.44
C ALA A 346 5.62 7.93 -18.90
N PRO A 347 6.35 7.01 -19.56
CA PRO A 347 6.67 7.19 -20.97
C PRO A 347 5.37 7.43 -21.74
N PRO A 348 5.35 8.36 -22.72
CA PRO A 348 4.16 8.58 -23.52
C PRO A 348 3.74 7.24 -24.13
N THR A 349 2.50 6.83 -23.88
CA THR A 349 1.94 5.63 -24.51
C THR A 349 2.06 5.83 -26.01
N GLN A 350 2.84 4.95 -26.66
CA GLN A 350 2.94 4.96 -28.12
C GLN A 350 1.52 4.81 -28.64
N ARG A 351 1.00 5.84 -29.30
CA ARG A 351 -0.27 5.73 -30.00
C ARG A 351 -0.11 4.54 -30.96
N PRO A 352 -1.03 3.56 -30.96
CA PRO A 352 -0.98 2.49 -31.94
C PRO A 352 -0.94 3.15 -33.32
N GLY A 353 0.12 2.86 -34.06
CA GLY A 353 0.34 3.42 -35.38
C GLY A 353 -0.90 3.16 -36.22
N GLY A 354 -1.54 4.24 -36.69
CA GLY A 354 -2.54 4.16 -37.73
C GLY A 354 -1.85 3.60 -38.97
N HIS A 355 -2.16 2.35 -39.27
CA HIS A 355 -1.96 1.76 -40.59
C HIS A 355 -3.17 2.07 -41.47
#